data_AF-A0A957YS30-F1
#
_entry.id   AF-A0A957YS30-F1
#
_cell.length_a   1.000
_cell.length_b   1.000
_cell.length_c   1.000
_cell.angle_alpha   90.00
_cell.angle_beta   90.00
_cell.angle_gamma   90.00
#
_symmetry.space_group_name_H-M   'P 1'
#
loop_
_entity.id
_entity.type
_entity.pdbx_description
1 polymer ?
#
loop_
_entity_poly.entity_id
_entity_poly.type
_entity_poly.pdbx_seq_one_letter_code
_entity_poly.pdbx_strand_id
1 'polypeptide(L)'
;MKIIIVIEVPSNAGIWLSEIFGLLAITIFVTILRLTLMAYYPDLTHYQYRTDRLEDKTVNVGWLSNQRTYSEGETSPDFCARLLLLCKGLVNPTRGWHNCEFCESSPFDPRFGNPLKPFGSAEIRVFYQDKVYAAPNLIYHYVTQHNYKPPEEFIEAVLNAPLPDSSEYIALMNCLGADYRIVDLE
;
A
#
# COMPACT_ATOMS: atom_id res chain seq x y z
N MET A 1 16.14 12.87 -24.44
CA MET A 1 17.53 12.99 -23.97
C MET A 1 18.12 11.58 -23.89
N LYS A 2 18.97 11.16 -24.85
CA LYS A 2 19.59 9.82 -24.86
C LYS A 2 20.86 9.88 -24.00
N ILE A 3 20.89 9.11 -22.90
CA ILE A 3 22.12 8.93 -22.13
C ILE A 3 22.90 7.80 -22.81
N ILE A 4 24.05 8.14 -23.37
CA ILE A 4 25.01 7.17 -23.94
C ILE A 4 26.07 6.96 -22.86
N ILE A 5 26.14 5.74 -22.32
CA ILE A 5 27.17 5.35 -21.37
C ILE A 5 28.30 4.69 -22.16
N VAL A 6 29.48 5.31 -22.16
CA VAL A 6 30.70 4.74 -22.73
C VAL A 6 31.45 4.03 -21.61
N ILE A 7 31.71 2.73 -21.79
CA ILE A 7 32.41 1.89 -20.80
C ILE A 7 33.77 1.52 -21.41
N GLU A 8 34.88 1.95 -20.79
CA GLU A 8 36.22 1.51 -21.15
C GLU A 8 36.51 0.14 -20.52
N VAL A 9 36.87 -0.83 -21.36
CA VAL A 9 37.24 -2.19 -20.93
C VAL A 9 38.78 -2.30 -20.96
N PRO A 10 39.46 -2.62 -19.85
CA PRO A 10 40.91 -2.76 -19.83
C PRO A 10 41.35 -4.01 -20.62
N SER A 11 42.42 -3.85 -21.40
CA SER A 11 42.88 -4.75 -22.46
C SER A 11 43.39 -6.13 -22.05
N ASN A 12 43.36 -6.49 -20.75
CA ASN A 12 44.01 -7.71 -20.24
C ASN A 12 43.10 -8.67 -19.44
N ALA A 13 41.77 -8.57 -19.57
CA ALA A 13 40.86 -9.56 -18.97
C ALA A 13 40.13 -10.32 -20.09
N GLY A 14 40.47 -11.59 -20.27
CA GLY A 14 39.81 -12.52 -21.21
C GLY A 14 38.41 -12.92 -20.75
N ILE A 15 37.51 -11.95 -20.63
CA ILE A 15 36.10 -12.17 -20.34
C ILE A 15 35.37 -11.98 -21.67
N TRP A 16 34.72 -13.03 -22.17
CA TRP A 16 34.00 -12.99 -23.43
C TRP A 16 32.84 -11.99 -23.31
N LEU A 17 32.72 -11.06 -24.27
CA LEU A 17 31.69 -10.00 -24.27
C LEU A 17 30.27 -10.54 -23.97
N SER A 18 29.95 -11.75 -24.43
CA SER A 18 28.67 -12.42 -24.18
C SER A 18 28.35 -12.68 -22.69
N GLU A 19 29.35 -12.93 -21.85
CA GLU A 19 29.16 -13.19 -20.41
C GLU A 19 28.90 -11.90 -19.64
N ILE A 20 29.55 -10.79 -20.04
CA ILE A 20 29.32 -9.45 -19.49
C ILE A 20 27.93 -8.95 -19.88
N PHE A 21 27.51 -9.13 -21.14
CA PHE A 21 26.15 -8.80 -21.55
C PHE A 21 25.09 -9.65 -20.82
N GLY A 22 25.37 -10.93 -20.55
CA GLY A 22 24.48 -11.80 -19.79
C GLY A 22 24.30 -11.34 -18.34
N LEU A 23 25.40 -11.07 -17.62
CA LEU A 23 25.37 -10.60 -16.24
C LEU A 23 24.76 -9.19 -16.12
N LEU A 24 25.13 -8.27 -17.02
CA LEU A 24 24.58 -6.92 -17.03
C LEU A 24 23.09 -6.93 -17.40
N ALA A 25 22.66 -7.77 -18.35
CA ALA A 25 21.24 -7.95 -18.66
C ALA A 25 20.47 -8.56 -17.49
N ILE A 26 21.02 -9.55 -16.77
CA ILE A 26 20.37 -10.11 -15.58
C ILE A 26 20.30 -9.08 -14.46
N THR A 27 21.37 -8.33 -14.18
CA THR A 27 21.36 -7.27 -13.15
C THR A 27 20.42 -6.13 -13.53
N ILE A 28 20.41 -5.69 -14.78
CA ILE A 28 19.46 -4.68 -15.29
C ILE A 28 18.03 -5.23 -15.23
N PHE A 29 17.79 -6.49 -15.59
CA PHE A 29 16.46 -7.12 -15.52
C PHE A 29 15.97 -7.28 -14.08
N VAL A 30 16.83 -7.68 -13.14
CA VAL A 30 16.53 -7.74 -11.69
C VAL A 30 16.32 -6.35 -11.10
N THR A 31 17.09 -5.35 -11.56
CA THR A 31 16.96 -3.95 -11.11
C THR A 31 15.71 -3.30 -11.70
N ILE A 32 15.37 -3.56 -12.97
CA ILE A 32 14.13 -3.12 -13.62
C ILE A 32 12.92 -3.82 -13.00
N LEU A 33 12.97 -5.12 -12.71
CA LEU A 33 11.92 -5.82 -11.95
C LEU A 33 11.72 -5.23 -10.54
N ARG A 34 12.81 -4.82 -9.88
CA ARG A 34 12.74 -4.09 -8.60
C ARG A 34 12.22 -2.66 -8.74
N LEU A 35 12.29 -2.06 -9.93
CA LEU A 35 11.84 -0.70 -10.22
C LEU A 35 10.39 -0.64 -10.77
N THR A 36 9.77 -1.77 -11.11
CA THR A 36 8.41 -1.82 -11.69
C THR A 36 7.35 -2.49 -10.81
N LEU A 37 7.64 -2.72 -9.53
CA LEU A 37 6.65 -3.16 -8.54
C LEU A 37 6.40 -2.01 -7.55
N MET A 38 5.34 -1.23 -7.75
CA MET A 38 4.75 -0.51 -6.61
C MET A 38 4.23 -1.56 -5.61
N ALA A 39 4.04 -1.16 -4.35
CA ALA A 39 3.83 -2.06 -3.22
C ALA A 39 2.59 -2.96 -3.39
N TYR A 40 2.77 -4.13 -4.01
CA TYR A 40 1.78 -5.20 -4.10
C TYR A 40 2.03 -6.24 -3.03
N TYR A 41 0.99 -6.57 -2.27
CA TYR A 41 0.97 -7.68 -1.34
C TYR A 41 -0.39 -8.38 -1.42
N PRO A 42 -0.44 -9.72 -1.64
CA PRO A 42 -1.72 -10.41 -1.69
C PRO A 42 -2.48 -10.25 -0.38
N ASP A 43 -3.81 -10.17 -0.48
CA ASP A 43 -4.64 -10.03 0.71
C ASP A 43 -4.43 -11.21 1.68
N LEU A 44 -4.52 -10.90 2.97
CA LEU A 44 -4.37 -11.81 4.10
C LEU A 44 -2.98 -12.44 4.24
N THR A 45 -2.00 -12.01 3.44
CA THR A 45 -0.61 -12.36 3.66
C THR A 45 0.02 -11.53 4.77
N HIS A 46 1.09 -12.04 5.35
CA HIS A 46 1.80 -11.35 6.43
C HIS A 46 2.29 -9.97 5.99
N TYR A 47 2.09 -8.95 6.83
CA TYR A 47 2.50 -7.58 6.54
C TYR A 47 4.01 -7.47 6.36
N GLN A 48 4.43 -6.82 5.27
CA GLN A 48 5.81 -6.80 4.80
C GLN A 48 6.30 -5.42 4.35
N TYR A 49 5.43 -4.40 4.33
CA TYR A 49 5.81 -3.08 3.84
C TYR A 49 6.82 -2.36 4.76
N ARG A 50 6.72 -2.60 6.07
CA ARG A 50 7.68 -2.11 7.07
C ARG A 50 8.29 -3.31 7.79
N THR A 51 9.61 -3.42 7.72
CA THR A 51 10.39 -4.53 8.32
C THR A 51 11.21 -4.10 9.52
N ASP A 52 11.14 -2.81 9.89
CA ASP A 52 11.83 -2.25 11.05
C ASP A 52 11.17 -2.62 12.39
N ARG A 53 10.00 -3.26 12.33
CA ARG A 53 9.27 -3.77 13.49
C ARG A 53 8.60 -5.11 13.17
N LEU A 54 8.54 -5.98 14.17
CA LEU A 54 7.73 -7.20 14.12
C LEU A 54 6.26 -6.86 14.39
N GLU A 55 5.42 -7.19 13.41
CA GLU A 55 3.97 -7.10 13.48
C GLU A 55 3.36 -8.48 13.20
N ASP A 56 3.63 -9.45 14.08
CA ASP A 56 3.32 -10.89 13.88
C ASP A 56 1.84 -11.22 13.70
N LYS A 57 0.96 -10.28 14.03
CA LYS A 57 -0.50 -10.39 13.88
C LYS A 57 -1.05 -9.56 12.72
N THR A 58 -0.18 -8.84 12.02
CA THR A 58 -0.60 -7.90 10.98
C THR A 58 -0.58 -8.57 9.61
N VAL A 59 -1.70 -8.44 8.89
CA VAL A 59 -1.88 -8.95 7.53
C VAL A 59 -2.18 -7.83 6.55
N ASN A 60 -1.76 -8.00 5.30
CA ASN A 60 -1.98 -7.07 4.21
C ASN A 60 -3.42 -7.15 3.70
N VAL A 61 -4.03 -6.00 3.39
CA VAL A 61 -5.27 -5.93 2.61
C VAL A 61 -5.21 -4.74 1.66
N GLY A 62 -5.63 -4.91 0.40
CA GLY A 62 -5.80 -3.81 -0.55
C GLY A 62 -4.50 -3.21 -1.08
N TRP A 63 -3.40 -3.95 -1.05
CA TRP A 63 -2.14 -3.58 -1.69
C TRP A 63 -2.12 -4.08 -3.14
N LEU A 64 -2.84 -3.36 -4.00
CA LEU A 64 -3.13 -3.77 -5.38
C LEU A 64 -2.06 -3.30 -6.39
N SER A 65 -2.05 -3.91 -7.57
CA SER A 65 -1.27 -3.48 -8.73
C SER A 65 -2.03 -3.81 -10.01
N ASN A 66 -1.86 -3.00 -11.06
CA ASN A 66 -2.44 -3.23 -12.39
C ASN A 66 -1.85 -4.45 -13.12
N GLN A 67 -0.76 -5.03 -12.60
CA GLN A 67 -0.15 -6.25 -13.11
C GLN A 67 -0.79 -7.52 -12.53
N ARG A 68 -1.74 -7.38 -11.60
CA ARG A 68 -2.38 -8.48 -10.88
C ARG A 68 -3.89 -8.32 -10.90
N THR A 69 -4.60 -9.44 -11.04
CA THR A 69 -6.05 -9.48 -10.83
C THR A 69 -6.36 -9.38 -9.34
N TYR A 70 -7.49 -8.79 -9.00
CA TYR A 70 -8.03 -8.75 -7.65
C TYR A 70 -9.51 -9.11 -7.67
N SER A 71 -10.06 -9.44 -6.51
CA SER A 71 -11.49 -9.76 -6.38
C SER A 71 -12.33 -8.51 -6.61
N GLU A 72 -13.34 -8.61 -7.46
CA GLU A 72 -14.28 -7.53 -7.74
C GLU A 72 -15.69 -7.87 -7.25
N GLY A 73 -16.46 -6.85 -6.86
CA GLY A 73 -17.86 -7.01 -6.48
C GLY A 73 -18.38 -5.93 -5.55
N GLU A 74 -19.69 -5.90 -5.39
CA GLU A 74 -20.37 -4.90 -4.57
C GLU A 74 -20.04 -5.05 -3.08
N THR A 75 -19.87 -3.90 -2.42
CA THR A 75 -19.75 -3.78 -0.97
C THR A 75 -20.85 -2.88 -0.42
N SER A 76 -21.31 -3.12 0.81
CA SER A 76 -22.43 -2.38 1.39
C SER A 76 -22.08 -0.90 1.64
N PRO A 77 -23.08 0.01 1.57
CA PRO A 77 -22.88 1.42 1.94
C PRO A 77 -22.32 1.61 3.35
N ASP A 78 -22.78 0.79 4.31
CA ASP A 78 -22.32 0.84 5.70
C ASP A 78 -20.83 0.49 5.83
N PHE A 79 -20.38 -0.52 5.08
CA PHE A 79 -18.95 -0.86 5.01
C PHE A 79 -18.14 0.30 4.43
N CYS A 80 -18.56 0.88 3.30
CA CYS A 80 -17.88 2.01 2.68
C CYS A 80 -17.78 3.21 3.64
N ALA A 81 -18.89 3.57 4.28
CA ALA A 81 -18.95 4.68 5.22
C ALA A 81 -17.99 4.45 6.40
N ARG A 82 -17.96 3.23 6.94
CA ARG A 82 -17.09 2.90 8.08
C ARG A 82 -15.61 2.80 7.69
N LEU A 83 -15.30 2.27 6.49
CA LEU A 83 -13.95 2.26 5.95
C LEU A 83 -13.40 3.69 5.79
N LEU A 84 -14.23 4.64 5.36
CA LEU A 84 -13.85 6.05 5.27
C LEU A 84 -13.50 6.64 6.65
N LEU A 85 -14.26 6.30 7.69
CA LEU A 85 -13.97 6.73 9.06
C LEU A 85 -12.66 6.12 9.57
N LEU A 86 -12.39 4.86 9.29
CA LEU A 86 -11.11 4.22 9.62
C LEU A 86 -9.93 4.88 8.88
N CYS A 87 -10.15 5.40 7.68
CA CYS A 87 -9.14 6.19 6.96
C CYS A 87 -8.75 7.50 7.66
N LYS A 88 -9.43 7.93 8.74
CA LYS A 88 -8.95 9.04 9.60
C LYS A 88 -7.68 8.67 10.38
N GLY A 89 -7.48 7.41 10.73
CA GLY A 89 -6.31 6.91 11.45
C GLY A 89 -5.15 6.68 10.49
N LEU A 90 -4.32 7.70 10.29
CA LEU A 90 -3.17 7.64 9.40
C LEU A 90 -2.00 6.99 10.11
N VAL A 91 -1.55 5.85 9.61
CA VAL A 91 -0.42 5.07 10.13
C VAL A 91 0.74 5.15 9.14
N ASN A 92 1.98 5.28 9.65
CA ASN A 92 3.20 5.39 8.85
C ASN A 92 3.10 6.42 7.70
N PRO A 93 2.67 7.67 7.95
CA PRO A 93 2.55 8.66 6.89
C PRO A 93 3.91 8.92 6.22
N THR A 94 3.90 8.98 4.90
CA THR A 94 5.09 9.23 4.09
C THR A 94 5.03 10.60 3.42
N ARG A 95 6.17 11.05 2.89
CA ARG A 95 6.25 12.26 2.06
C ARG A 95 5.87 12.01 0.60
N GLY A 96 5.70 10.74 0.21
CA GLY A 96 5.27 10.34 -1.13
C GLY A 96 3.79 9.94 -1.15
N TRP A 97 3.30 9.60 -2.33
CA TRP A 97 1.95 9.11 -2.55
C TRP A 97 1.98 7.83 -3.36
N HIS A 98 1.22 6.84 -2.91
CA HIS A 98 0.82 5.72 -3.75
C HIS A 98 -0.21 6.25 -4.74
N ASN A 99 0.18 6.36 -6.02
CA ASN A 99 -0.75 6.70 -7.09
C ASN A 99 -1.59 5.47 -7.44
N CYS A 100 -2.87 5.68 -7.73
CA CYS A 100 -3.70 4.64 -8.29
C CYS A 100 -3.21 4.26 -9.70
N GLU A 101 -2.80 3.01 -9.90
CA GLU A 101 -2.33 2.50 -11.20
C GLU A 101 -3.46 2.28 -12.22
N PHE A 102 -4.71 2.44 -11.79
CA PHE A 102 -5.93 2.19 -12.56
C PHE A 102 -6.61 3.48 -13.05
N CYS A 103 -6.15 4.65 -12.58
CA CYS A 103 -6.66 5.95 -12.98
C CYS A 103 -5.65 6.73 -13.81
N GLU A 104 -6.14 7.61 -14.68
CA GLU A 104 -5.29 8.57 -15.40
C GLU A 104 -4.84 9.74 -14.52
N SER A 105 -5.56 10.02 -13.43
CA SER A 105 -5.28 11.09 -12.47
C SER A 105 -5.10 10.56 -11.05
N SER A 106 -4.33 11.29 -10.23
CA SER A 106 -4.16 10.94 -8.83
C SER A 106 -5.49 11.06 -8.07
N PRO A 107 -5.80 10.09 -7.20
CA PRO A 107 -7.05 10.09 -6.43
C PRO A 107 -7.07 11.22 -5.40
N PHE A 108 -8.20 11.90 -5.34
CA PHE A 108 -8.46 12.95 -4.36
C PHE A 108 -8.79 12.36 -3.00
N ASP A 109 -8.41 13.05 -1.93
CA ASP A 109 -8.75 12.66 -0.57
C ASP A 109 -10.24 12.93 -0.29
N PRO A 110 -11.09 11.89 -0.21
CA PRO A 110 -12.53 12.06 -0.07
C PRO A 110 -12.93 12.68 1.27
N ARG A 111 -12.01 12.68 2.26
CA ARG A 111 -12.26 13.22 3.61
C ARG A 111 -12.36 14.75 3.64
N PHE A 112 -11.71 15.43 2.71
CA PHE A 112 -11.58 16.89 2.77
C PHE A 112 -12.40 17.63 1.70
N GLY A 113 -13.13 16.91 0.84
CA GLY A 113 -13.89 17.50 -0.27
C GLY A 113 -13.06 18.35 -1.25
N ASN A 114 -11.72 18.34 -1.13
CA ASN A 114 -10.81 19.24 -1.83
C ASN A 114 -9.92 18.43 -2.79
N PRO A 115 -9.97 18.71 -4.10
CA PRO A 115 -9.20 17.98 -5.10
C PRO A 115 -7.68 18.25 -5.05
N LEU A 116 -7.21 19.14 -4.17
CA LEU A 116 -5.78 19.45 -4.04
C LEU A 116 -5.08 18.62 -2.96
N LYS A 117 -5.81 17.84 -2.16
CA LYS A 117 -5.21 16.94 -1.18
C LYS A 117 -5.10 15.53 -1.76
N PRO A 118 -3.89 15.07 -2.15
CA PRO A 118 -3.69 13.71 -2.65
C PRO A 118 -3.93 12.65 -1.56
N PHE A 119 -4.66 11.59 -1.92
CA PHE A 119 -4.90 10.39 -1.11
C PHE A 119 -3.82 9.33 -1.40
N GLY A 120 -3.53 8.41 -0.48
CA GLY A 120 -2.50 7.38 -0.70
C GLY A 120 -1.12 7.63 -0.07
N SER A 121 -0.97 8.59 0.85
CA SER A 121 0.33 8.87 1.51
C SER A 121 0.55 8.12 2.83
N ALA A 122 -0.37 7.25 3.24
CA ALA A 122 -0.32 6.59 4.54
C ALA A 122 -1.00 5.22 4.48
N GLU A 123 -0.93 4.52 5.59
CA GLU A 123 -1.63 3.27 5.83
C GLU A 123 -2.79 3.50 6.81
N ILE A 124 -3.63 2.47 6.95
CA ILE A 124 -4.59 2.33 8.03
C ILE A 124 -4.31 1.04 8.79
N ARG A 125 -4.84 0.96 10.01
CA ARG A 125 -4.91 -0.27 10.79
C ARG A 125 -6.37 -0.50 11.19
N VAL A 126 -6.86 -1.71 10.93
CA VAL A 126 -8.16 -2.19 11.39
C VAL A 126 -7.91 -3.29 12.39
N PHE A 127 -8.29 -3.07 13.64
CA PHE A 127 -8.11 -4.04 14.72
C PHE A 127 -9.37 -4.86 14.89
N TYR A 128 -9.28 -6.17 14.78
CA TYR A 128 -10.43 -7.03 15.02
C TYR A 128 -9.98 -8.42 15.46
N GLN A 129 -10.55 -8.90 16.56
CA GLN A 129 -10.19 -10.16 17.19
C GLN A 129 -8.67 -10.23 17.48
N ASP A 130 -7.97 -11.24 16.97
CA ASP A 130 -6.54 -11.46 17.14
C ASP A 130 -5.69 -10.96 15.96
N LYS A 131 -6.30 -10.30 14.96
CA LYS A 131 -5.61 -9.78 13.77
C LYS A 131 -5.58 -8.25 13.75
N VAL A 132 -4.58 -7.76 13.04
CA VAL A 132 -4.49 -6.36 12.62
C VAL A 132 -4.43 -6.33 11.10
N TYR A 133 -5.35 -5.64 10.46
CA TYR A 133 -5.33 -5.51 9.00
C TYR A 133 -4.65 -4.20 8.62
N ALA A 134 -3.56 -4.31 7.88
CA ALA A 134 -2.80 -3.20 7.33
C ALA A 134 -3.15 -2.99 5.86
N ALA A 135 -3.65 -1.80 5.54
CA ALA A 135 -4.01 -1.43 4.18
C ALA A 135 -3.41 -0.05 3.84
N PRO A 136 -3.10 0.24 2.57
CA PRO A 136 -2.89 1.62 2.18
C PRO A 136 -4.20 2.39 2.43
N ASN A 137 -4.14 3.64 2.87
CA ASN A 137 -5.38 4.43 3.01
C ASN A 137 -6.13 4.57 1.68
N LEU A 138 -5.42 4.40 0.56
CA LEU A 138 -5.97 4.30 -0.79
C LEU A 138 -7.01 3.17 -0.98
N ILE A 139 -7.09 2.18 -0.08
CA ILE A 139 -8.08 1.10 -0.13
C ILE A 139 -9.51 1.59 -0.31
N TYR A 140 -9.90 2.71 0.31
CA TYR A 140 -11.24 3.28 0.14
C TYR A 140 -11.53 3.66 -1.32
N HIS A 141 -10.53 4.22 -2.01
CA HIS A 141 -10.65 4.55 -3.43
C HIS A 141 -10.75 3.26 -4.27
N TYR A 142 -9.96 2.22 -3.97
CA TYR A 142 -10.07 0.95 -4.68
C TYR A 142 -11.45 0.32 -4.56
N VAL A 143 -12.02 0.31 -3.35
CA VAL A 143 -13.38 -0.21 -3.10
C VAL A 143 -14.42 0.59 -3.90
N THR A 144 -14.37 1.93 -3.82
CA THR A 144 -15.46 2.77 -4.33
C THR A 144 -15.36 3.11 -5.81
N GLN A 145 -14.16 3.12 -6.40
CA GLN A 145 -13.92 3.53 -7.78
C GLN A 145 -13.45 2.37 -8.68
N HIS A 146 -12.88 1.32 -8.10
CA HIS A 146 -12.34 0.18 -8.84
C HIS A 146 -13.00 -1.15 -8.51
N ASN A 147 -14.15 -1.09 -7.82
CA ASN A 147 -14.98 -2.24 -7.47
C ASN A 147 -14.21 -3.36 -6.74
N TYR A 148 -13.08 -3.02 -6.12
CA TYR A 148 -12.30 -3.98 -5.35
C TYR A 148 -13.15 -4.48 -4.19
N LYS A 149 -13.37 -5.79 -4.14
CA LYS A 149 -14.07 -6.49 -3.07
C LYS A 149 -13.04 -7.11 -2.12
N PRO A 150 -12.84 -6.53 -0.92
CA PRO A 150 -11.91 -7.08 0.05
C PRO A 150 -12.38 -8.46 0.54
N PRO A 151 -11.49 -9.24 1.18
CA PRO A 151 -11.87 -10.48 1.85
C PRO A 151 -12.99 -10.27 2.87
N GLU A 152 -13.89 -11.24 2.99
CA GLU A 152 -15.05 -11.15 3.88
C GLU A 152 -14.64 -10.88 5.35
N GLU A 153 -13.54 -11.49 5.82
CA GLU A 153 -13.02 -11.25 7.17
C GLU A 153 -12.55 -9.81 7.40
N PHE A 154 -12.11 -9.12 6.36
CA PHE A 154 -11.77 -7.69 6.44
C PHE A 154 -13.04 -6.83 6.43
N ILE A 155 -14.07 -7.21 5.66
CA ILE A 155 -15.36 -6.51 5.66
C ILE A 155 -15.98 -6.56 7.06
N GLU A 156 -16.03 -7.76 7.67
CA GLU A 156 -16.48 -7.94 9.05
C GLU A 156 -15.64 -7.13 10.04
N ALA A 157 -14.32 -7.14 9.89
CA ALA A 157 -13.41 -6.37 10.73
C ALA A 157 -13.69 -4.87 10.65
N VAL A 158 -13.87 -4.32 9.45
CA VAL A 158 -14.22 -2.90 9.27
C VAL A 158 -15.53 -2.56 9.97
N LEU A 159 -16.55 -3.41 9.84
CA LEU A 159 -17.87 -3.21 10.44
C LEU A 159 -17.85 -3.17 11.97
N ASN A 160 -16.90 -3.86 12.61
CA ASN A 160 -16.88 -4.05 14.06
C ASN A 160 -15.68 -3.43 14.79
N ALA A 161 -14.61 -3.04 14.08
CA ALA A 161 -13.40 -2.49 14.67
C ALA A 161 -13.66 -1.17 15.41
N PRO A 162 -12.87 -0.86 16.47
CA PRO A 162 -12.89 0.46 17.09
C PRO A 162 -12.48 1.53 16.07
N LEU A 163 -13.14 2.69 16.10
CA LEU A 163 -12.84 3.81 15.20
C LEU A 163 -11.64 4.63 15.71
N PRO A 164 -10.94 5.37 14.83
CA PRO A 164 -9.68 6.02 15.19
C PRO A 164 -9.76 6.99 16.38
N ASP A 165 -10.89 7.66 16.59
CA ASP A 165 -11.14 8.59 17.69
C ASP A 165 -11.57 7.93 19.01
N SER A 166 -11.75 6.61 19.03
CA SER A 166 -12.08 5.86 20.24
C SER A 166 -10.86 5.63 21.14
N SER A 167 -11.09 5.61 22.46
CA SER A 167 -10.04 5.29 23.43
C SER A 167 -9.47 3.88 23.24
N GLU A 168 -10.29 2.93 22.81
CA GLU A 168 -9.88 1.56 22.49
C GLU A 168 -8.88 1.52 21.32
N TYR A 169 -9.18 2.20 20.21
CA TYR A 169 -8.26 2.28 19.08
C TYR A 169 -6.92 2.91 19.45
N ILE A 170 -6.96 4.00 20.23
CA ILE A 170 -5.76 4.68 20.71
C ILE A 170 -4.91 3.74 21.58
N ALA A 171 -5.53 2.97 22.49
CA ALA A 171 -4.82 2.00 23.30
C ALA A 171 -4.17 0.91 22.44
N LEU A 172 -4.88 0.38 21.45
CA LEU A 172 -4.37 -0.64 20.52
C LEU A 172 -3.22 -0.11 19.66
N MET A 173 -3.30 1.12 19.16
CA MET A 173 -2.21 1.76 18.41
C MET A 173 -0.98 2.01 19.27
N ASN A 174 -1.16 2.40 20.54
CA ASN A 174 -0.06 2.53 21.49
C ASN A 174 0.62 1.19 21.77
N CYS A 175 -0.16 0.11 21.93
CA CYS A 175 0.38 -1.25 22.08
C CYS A 175 1.10 -1.73 20.81
N LEU A 176 0.57 -1.40 19.63
CA LEU A 176 1.23 -1.69 18.36
C LEU A 176 2.57 -0.92 18.31
N GLY A 177 2.59 0.34 18.72
CA GLY A 177 3.76 1.21 18.77
C GLY A 177 4.11 1.85 17.43
N ALA A 178 3.11 2.03 16.55
CA ALA A 178 3.33 2.54 15.19
C ALA A 178 3.35 4.07 15.20
N ASP A 179 4.04 4.71 14.26
CA ASP A 179 3.82 6.14 14.06
C ASP A 179 2.42 6.36 13.48
N TYR A 180 1.62 7.20 14.13
CA TYR A 180 0.26 7.45 13.70
C TYR A 180 -0.25 8.84 14.10
N ARG A 181 -1.25 9.31 13.35
CA ARG A 181 -2.03 10.50 13.68
C ARG A 181 -3.48 10.31 13.27
N ILE A 182 -4.38 10.90 14.03
CA ILE A 182 -5.81 10.93 13.71
C ILE A 182 -6.11 12.28 13.06
N VAL A 183 -6.85 12.24 11.96
CA VAL A 183 -7.27 13.43 11.23
C VAL A 183 -8.73 13.72 11.55
N ASP A 184 -9.00 14.93 12.03
CA ASP A 184 -10.36 15.44 12.18
C ASP A 184 -10.89 15.88 10.82
N LEU A 185 -12.18 15.60 10.59
CA LEU A 185 -12.92 16.14 9.45
C LEU A 185 -13.42 17.51 9.89
N GLU A 186 -12.88 18.57 9.28
CA GLU A 186 -13.41 19.94 9.44
C GLU A 186 -14.77 20.10 8.74
#